data_AF-A0A4R5WB46-F1
#
_entry.id   AF-A0A4R5WB46-F1
#
_cell.length_a   1.000
_cell.length_b   1.000
_cell.length_c   1.000
_cell.angle_alpha   90.00
_cell.angle_beta   90.00
_cell.angle_gamma   90.00
#
_symmetry.space_group_name_H-M   'P 1'
#
loop_
_entity.id
_entity.type
_entity.pdbx_description
1 polymer ?
#
loop_
_entity_poly.entity_id
_entity_poly.type
_entity_poly.pdbx_seq_one_letter_code
_entity_poly.pdbx_strand_id
1 'polypeptide(L)'
;MSFGDVVQQVISCSLNRMSPLDLLPATTRIMRGAVLTALGESLRLEDIAVPRPRRGHVLVKIAASGVCFTDIKVGEALAAKTPLVPGHEPVGVVHTLGDGVTGPAPGTRVAVHLRFWCGK
;
A
#
# COMPACT_ATOMS: atom_id res chain seq x y z
N MET A 1 -23.99 -3.24 -6.64
CA MET A 1 -23.05 -3.01 -5.52
C MET A 1 -21.69 -2.71 -6.13
N SER A 2 -21.34 -1.43 -6.30
CA SER A 2 -20.08 -1.06 -6.95
C SER A 2 -18.94 -1.25 -5.96
N PHE A 3 -18.00 -2.14 -6.30
CA PHE A 3 -16.69 -2.24 -5.67
C PHE A 3 -15.87 -0.99 -6.02
N GLY A 4 -16.27 0.15 -5.46
CA GLY A 4 -15.64 1.45 -5.67
C GLY A 4 -14.58 1.69 -4.60
N ASP A 5 -13.35 1.85 -5.08
CA ASP A 5 -12.26 2.60 -4.44
C ASP A 5 -11.67 2.00 -3.15
N VAL A 6 -11.16 0.77 -3.23
CA VAL A 6 -10.08 0.32 -2.36
C VAL A 6 -8.77 0.72 -3.03
N VAL A 7 -8.10 1.78 -2.56
CA VAL A 7 -6.76 2.15 -3.02
C VAL A 7 -5.79 1.62 -1.97
N GLN A 8 -4.95 0.66 -2.33
CA GLN A 8 -3.94 0.10 -1.43
C GLN A 8 -2.55 0.16 -2.07
N GLN A 9 -1.59 0.45 -1.20
CA GLN A 9 -0.14 0.46 -1.36
C GLN A 9 0.47 1.56 -2.23
N VAL A 10 1.20 2.45 -1.52
CA VAL A 10 2.41 3.07 -2.04
C VAL A 10 3.48 1.98 -2.07
N ILE A 11 3.91 1.58 -3.26
CA ILE A 11 4.93 0.55 -3.44
C ILE A 11 6.27 1.26 -3.49
N SER A 12 7.17 0.89 -2.57
CA SER A 12 8.52 1.44 -2.52
C SER A 12 9.43 0.77 -3.52
N CYS A 13 10.06 1.53 -4.43
CA CYS A 13 11.31 1.13 -5.07
C CYS A 13 12.47 1.87 -4.40
N SER A 14 13.52 1.12 -4.06
CA SER A 14 14.80 1.54 -3.48
C SER A 14 14.90 1.74 -1.94
N LEU A 15 15.85 0.98 -1.38
CA LEU A 15 16.39 1.00 -0.02
C LEU A 15 16.68 2.41 0.50
N ASN A 16 15.93 2.88 1.52
CA ASN A 16 16.57 3.49 2.71
C ASN A 16 15.60 3.69 3.87
N ARG A 17 16.22 3.82 5.06
CA ARG A 17 15.67 4.07 6.39
C ARG A 17 14.49 5.09 6.39
N MET A 18 13.38 4.74 7.06
CA MET A 18 12.22 5.61 7.27
C MET A 18 12.65 6.97 7.84
N SER A 19 12.05 8.06 7.33
CA SER A 19 12.36 9.44 7.72
C SER A 19 11.14 10.09 8.39
N PRO A 20 11.30 11.06 9.29
CA PRO A 20 10.17 11.76 9.94
C PRO A 20 9.21 12.46 8.97
N LEU A 21 9.61 12.67 7.71
CA LEU A 21 8.78 13.25 6.63
C LEU A 21 7.77 12.25 6.03
N ASP A 22 7.83 10.97 6.41
CA ASP A 22 6.80 9.96 6.11
C ASP A 22 5.46 10.20 6.84
N LEU A 23 5.44 11.14 7.80
CA LEU A 23 4.30 11.46 8.66
C LEU A 23 3.50 12.68 8.18
N LEU A 24 3.79 13.23 7.00
CA LEU A 24 3.03 14.36 6.47
C LEU A 24 1.63 13.89 6.01
N PRO A 25 0.57 14.68 6.27
CA PRO A 25 -0.78 14.31 5.90
C PRO A 25 -0.85 14.07 4.40
N ALA A 26 -1.22 12.85 4.07
CA ALA A 26 -1.72 12.38 2.79
C ALA A 26 -2.67 13.41 2.18
N THR A 27 -2.70 13.47 0.84
CA THR A 27 -3.59 14.36 0.07
C THR A 27 -5.02 14.38 0.62
N THR A 28 -5.77 15.47 0.43
CA THR A 28 -7.16 15.68 0.92
C THR A 28 -8.21 14.66 0.46
N ARG A 29 -7.81 13.58 -0.24
CA ARG A 29 -8.69 12.48 -0.65
C ARG A 29 -8.67 11.35 0.37
N ILE A 30 -9.85 10.79 0.61
CA ILE A 30 -10.09 9.65 1.50
C ILE A 30 -10.30 8.38 0.66
N MET A 31 -9.90 7.22 1.19
CA MET A 31 -10.11 5.89 0.62
C MET A 31 -10.53 4.91 1.72
N ARG A 32 -11.20 3.82 1.33
CA ARG A 32 -11.49 2.72 2.26
C ARG A 32 -10.33 1.74 2.34
N GLY A 33 -9.93 1.40 3.56
CA GLY A 33 -8.92 0.39 3.86
C GLY A 33 -9.39 -0.59 4.93
N ALA A 34 -8.92 -1.83 4.85
CA ALA A 34 -9.03 -2.79 5.96
C ALA A 34 -7.84 -2.57 6.90
N VAL A 35 -8.10 -1.92 8.03
CA VAL A 35 -7.08 -1.45 8.98
C VAL A 35 -7.00 -2.39 10.17
N LEU A 36 -5.78 -2.78 10.52
CA LEU A 36 -5.42 -3.41 11.77
C LEU A 36 -4.89 -2.33 12.73
N THR A 37 -5.68 -2.01 13.74
CA THR A 37 -5.39 -0.97 14.74
C THR A 37 -4.33 -1.38 15.76
N ALA A 38 -4.38 -2.64 16.21
CA ALA A 38 -3.41 -3.24 17.12
C ALA A 38 -3.17 -4.72 16.78
N LEU A 39 -2.02 -5.25 17.21
CA LEU A 39 -1.67 -6.64 16.98
C LEU A 39 -2.68 -7.59 17.64
N GLY A 40 -3.06 -8.65 16.92
CA GLY A 40 -4.05 -9.63 17.39
C GLY A 40 -5.51 -9.16 17.34
N GLU A 41 -5.79 -7.93 16.91
CA GLU A 41 -7.17 -7.47 16.70
C GLU A 41 -7.73 -7.89 15.33
N SER A 42 -9.05 -7.80 15.18
CA SER A 42 -9.71 -8.00 13.88
C SER A 42 -9.57 -6.77 12.99
N LEU A 43 -9.48 -6.99 11.67
CA LEU A 43 -9.49 -5.92 10.68
C LEU A 43 -10.80 -5.14 10.70
N ARG A 44 -10.70 -3.82 10.62
CA ARG A 44 -11.85 -2.90 10.53
C ARG A 44 -11.80 -2.16 9.20
N LEU A 45 -12.97 -1.97 8.57
CA LEU A 45 -13.06 -1.09 7.41
C LEU A 45 -13.11 0.34 7.88
N GLU A 46 -12.13 1.14 7.49
CA GLU A 46 -12.00 2.55 7.87
C GLU A 46 -11.76 3.43 6.66
N ASP A 47 -12.21 4.68 6.77
CA ASP A 47 -11.90 5.77 5.86
C ASP A 47 -10.56 6.38 6.26
N ILE A 48 -9.55 6.23 5.41
CA ILE A 48 -8.19 6.70 5.64
C ILE A 48 -7.72 7.60 4.51
N ALA A 49 -6.74 8.45 4.76
CA ALA A 49 -6.23 9.36 3.74
C ALA A 49 -5.41 8.64 2.66
N VAL A 50 -5.54 9.06 1.40
CA VAL A 50 -4.78 8.49 0.28
C VAL A 50 -3.31 8.86 0.40
N PRO A 51 -2.40 7.88 0.58
CA PRO A 51 -0.99 8.15 0.79
C PRO A 51 -0.34 8.81 -0.43
N ARG A 52 0.60 9.73 -0.19
CA ARG A 52 1.39 10.36 -1.26
C ARG A 52 2.58 9.47 -1.60
N PRO A 53 2.82 9.14 -2.89
CA PRO A 53 4.02 8.39 -3.26
C PRO A 53 5.28 9.23 -3.02
N ARG A 54 6.29 8.64 -2.37
CA ARG A 54 7.60 9.24 -2.18
C ARG A 54 8.50 9.05 -3.40
N ARG A 55 9.70 9.61 -3.34
CA ARG A 55 10.76 9.34 -4.32
C ARG A 55 10.96 7.82 -4.46
N GLY A 56 10.95 7.34 -5.70
CA GLY A 56 11.07 5.91 -6.01
C GLY A 56 9.78 5.11 -5.80
N HIS A 57 8.67 5.72 -5.40
CA HIS A 57 7.43 4.99 -5.12
C HIS A 57 6.38 5.21 -6.20
N VAL A 58 5.44 4.28 -6.31
CA VAL A 58 4.26 4.41 -7.17
C VAL A 58 2.99 4.24 -6.35
N LEU A 59 1.99 5.08 -6.62
CA LEU A 59 0.64 4.93 -6.08
C LEU A 59 -0.20 4.13 -7.07
N VAL A 60 -0.79 3.03 -6.62
CA VAL A 60 -1.62 2.14 -7.43
C VAL A 60 -3.06 2.17 -6.92
N LYS A 61 -4.03 2.36 -7.81
CA LYS A 61 -5.44 2.14 -7.52
C LYS A 61 -5.74 0.65 -7.63
N ILE A 62 -6.07 0.02 -6.51
CA ILE A 62 -6.28 -1.43 -6.44
C ILE A 62 -7.65 -1.79 -6.98
N ALA A 63 -7.69 -2.85 -7.79
CA ALA A 63 -8.92 -3.43 -8.32
C ALA A 63 -9.34 -4.64 -7.49
N ALA A 64 -8.37 -5.45 -7.05
CA ALA A 64 -8.57 -6.61 -6.19
C ALA A 64 -7.26 -6.96 -5.46
N SER A 65 -7.37 -7.67 -4.34
CA SER A 65 -6.24 -8.31 -3.65
C SER A 65 -6.64 -9.71 -3.23
N GLY A 66 -5.69 -10.65 -3.34
CA GLY A 66 -5.79 -11.94 -2.68
C GLY A 66 -5.81 -11.80 -1.16
N VAL A 67 -6.35 -12.82 -0.50
CA VAL A 67 -6.29 -13.01 0.96
C VAL A 67 -5.54 -14.31 1.21
N CYS A 68 -4.39 -14.22 1.86
CA CYS A 68 -3.55 -15.36 2.16
C CYS A 68 -3.35 -15.46 3.67
N PHE A 69 -3.03 -16.67 4.14
CA PHE A 69 -2.81 -16.95 5.56
C PHE A 69 -1.71 -16.07 6.18
N THR A 70 -0.74 -15.62 5.38
CA THR A 70 0.32 -14.70 5.82
C THR A 70 -0.19 -13.30 6.15
N ASP A 71 -1.35 -12.87 5.64
CA ASP A 71 -1.97 -11.61 6.04
C ASP A 71 -2.48 -11.64 7.49
N ILE A 72 -2.82 -12.82 8.01
CA ILE A 72 -3.12 -13.02 9.43
C ILE A 72 -1.82 -12.98 10.24
N LYS A 73 -0.80 -13.71 9.77
CA LYS A 73 0.48 -13.82 10.48
C LYS A 73 1.20 -12.49 10.64
N VAL A 74 1.09 -11.58 9.68
CA VAL A 74 1.69 -10.23 9.83
C VAL A 74 1.02 -9.43 10.94
N GLY A 75 -0.29 -9.60 11.16
CA GLY A 75 -1.02 -8.95 12.25
C GLY A 75 -0.72 -9.50 13.65
N GLU A 76 -0.07 -10.67 13.73
CA GLU A 76 0.37 -11.30 14.98
C GLU A 76 1.87 -11.05 15.25
N ALA A 77 2.62 -10.57 14.26
CA ALA A 77 4.07 -10.46 14.35
C ALA A 77 4.49 -9.26 15.22
N LEU A 78 5.34 -9.50 16.24
CA LEU A 78 5.87 -8.45 17.12
C LEU A 78 6.65 -7.34 16.38
N ALA A 79 7.13 -7.61 15.17
CA ALA A 79 7.85 -6.65 14.33
C ALA A 79 6.91 -5.77 13.47
N ALA A 80 5.62 -6.10 13.39
CA ALA A 80 4.67 -5.30 12.63
C ALA A 80 4.33 -4.01 13.39
N LYS A 81 4.28 -2.90 12.67
CA LYS A 81 3.88 -1.60 13.21
C LYS A 81 2.43 -1.35 12.86
N THR A 82 1.60 -1.10 13.86
CA THR A 82 0.21 -0.68 13.68
C THR A 82 0.09 0.85 13.80
N PRO A 83 -0.91 1.49 13.16
CA PRO A 83 -1.94 0.90 12.30
C PRO A 83 -1.37 0.36 10.98
N LEU A 84 -1.89 -0.79 10.52
CA LEU A 84 -1.42 -1.51 9.33
C LEU A 84 -2.59 -1.83 8.40
N VAL A 85 -2.41 -1.66 7.09
CA VAL A 85 -3.30 -2.20 6.07
C VAL A 85 -2.61 -3.42 5.43
N PRO A 86 -2.98 -4.67 5.78
CA PRO A 86 -2.34 -5.86 5.25
C PRO A 86 -2.79 -6.17 3.82
N GLY A 87 -2.10 -7.08 3.15
CA GLY A 87 -2.35 -7.48 1.76
C GLY A 87 -1.08 -7.38 0.94
N HIS A 88 -0.68 -8.51 0.33
CA HIS A 88 0.55 -8.64 -0.44
C HIS A 88 0.36 -9.28 -1.80
N GLU A 89 -0.88 -9.48 -2.21
CA GLU A 89 -1.27 -10.03 -3.50
C GLU A 89 -2.21 -9.10 -4.31
N PRO A 90 -1.96 -7.77 -4.41
CA PRO A 90 -2.86 -6.88 -5.11
C PRO A 90 -2.58 -6.75 -6.62
N VAL A 91 -3.66 -6.49 -7.36
CA VAL A 91 -3.64 -6.06 -8.76
C VAL A 91 -4.38 -4.74 -8.92
N GLY A 92 -3.92 -3.90 -9.83
CA GLY A 92 -4.49 -2.57 -9.98
C GLY A 92 -3.97 -1.80 -11.18
N VAL A 93 -4.16 -0.50 -11.13
CA VAL A 93 -3.75 0.45 -12.16
C VAL A 93 -2.88 1.53 -11.55
N VAL A 94 -1.74 1.83 -12.18
CA VAL A 94 -0.88 2.94 -11.75
C VAL A 94 -1.66 4.25 -11.79
N HIS A 95 -1.76 4.94 -10.65
CA HIS A 95 -2.44 6.22 -10.54
C HIS A 95 -1.45 7.38 -10.66
N THR A 96 -0.35 7.33 -9.89
CA THR A 96 0.62 8.44 -9.83
C THR A 96 2.01 7.92 -9.56
N LEU A 97 3.01 8.51 -10.23
CA LEU A 97 4.42 8.24 -10.00
C LEU A 97 4.97 9.21 -8.96
N GLY A 98 5.79 8.70 -8.04
CA GLY A 98 6.63 9.52 -7.18
C GLY A 98 7.90 9.98 -7.90
N ASP A 99 8.62 10.88 -7.25
CA ASP A 99 9.79 11.53 -7.86
C ASP A 99 10.86 10.49 -8.30
N GLY A 100 11.42 10.69 -9.49
CA GLY A 100 12.49 9.85 -10.03
C GLY A 100 12.04 8.47 -10.51
N VAL A 101 10.74 8.15 -10.52
CA VAL A 101 10.22 6.91 -11.09
C VAL A 101 9.95 7.10 -12.58
N THR A 102 10.51 6.21 -13.41
CA THR A 102 10.39 6.26 -14.88
C THR A 102 9.27 5.38 -15.42
N GLY A 103 8.72 4.47 -14.62
CA GLY A 103 7.57 3.67 -14.99
C GLY A 103 7.25 2.57 -13.96
N PRO A 104 6.17 1.80 -14.19
CA PRO A 104 5.23 1.88 -15.32
C PRO A 104 4.40 3.17 -15.34
N ALA A 105 3.93 3.64 -16.51
CA ALA A 105 3.21 4.92 -16.62
C ALA A 105 1.79 4.88 -15.98
N PRO A 106 1.23 6.02 -15.54
CA PRO A 106 -0.17 6.10 -15.12
C PRO A 106 -1.16 5.51 -16.14
N GLY A 107 -2.17 4.78 -15.66
CA GLY A 107 -3.09 4.01 -16.49
C GLY A 107 -2.63 2.57 -16.80
N THR A 108 -1.37 2.22 -16.50
CA THR A 108 -0.84 0.87 -16.71
C THR A 108 -1.41 -0.11 -15.69
N ARG A 109 -1.90 -1.28 -16.15
CA ARG A 109 -2.29 -2.39 -15.27
C ARG A 109 -1.05 -3.08 -14.71
N VAL A 110 -1.04 -3.32 -13.40
CA VAL A 110 0.09 -3.90 -12.69
C VAL A 110 -0.37 -4.97 -11.69
N ALA A 111 0.45 -5.99 -11.51
CA ALA A 111 0.41 -6.89 -10.37
C ALA A 111 1.60 -6.55 -9.47
N VAL A 112 1.39 -6.55 -8.15
CA VAL A 112 2.41 -6.14 -7.19
C VAL A 112 3.11 -7.38 -6.64
N HIS A 113 4.44 -7.36 -6.65
CA HIS A 113 5.24 -8.42 -6.07
C HIS A 113 5.76 -8.00 -4.69
N LEU A 114 5.59 -8.85 -3.68
CA LEU A 114 6.02 -8.59 -2.30
C LEU A 114 7.55 -8.53 -2.14
N ARG A 115 8.30 -9.24 -3.00
CA ARG A 115 9.75 -9.37 -2.83
C ARG A 115 10.50 -8.30 -3.61
N PHE A 116 11.45 -7.66 -2.94
CA PHE A 116 12.42 -6.80 -3.59
C PHE A 116 13.41 -7.65 -4.37
N TRP A 117 13.61 -7.32 -5.64
CA TRP A 117 14.60 -7.95 -6.51
C TRP A 117 15.88 -7.11 -6.53
N CYS A 118 17.07 -7.74 -6.47
CA CYS A 118 18.35 -7.01 -6.36
C CYS A 118 18.97 -6.59 -7.71
N GLY A 119 18.42 -7.05 -8.84
CA GLY A 119 18.99 -6.83 -10.18
C GLY A 119 18.46 -5.62 -10.96
N LYS A 120 17.49 -4.90 -10.40
CA LYS A 120 17.05 -3.51 -10.69
C LYS A 120 15.87 -3.20 -9.78
#